data_AF-A0A1W1YC72-F1
#
_entry.id   AF-A0A1W1YC72-F1
#
_cell.length_a   1.000
_cell.length_b   1.000
_cell.length_c   1.000
_cell.angle_alpha   90.00
_cell.angle_beta   90.00
_cell.angle_gamma   90.00
#
_symmetry.space_group_name_H-M   'P 1'
#
loop_
_entity.id
_entity.type
_entity.pdbx_description
1 polymer ?
#
loop_
_entity_poly.entity_id
_entity_poly.type
_entity_poly.pdbx_seq_one_letter_code
_entity_poly.pdbx_strand_id
1 'polypeptide(L)' 'MGLITDMLFGIGYFFKWMFENTLQPIGYGMGWILFVVGMAMMGWWLYKLAKFGNDNEKDYEGW' A
#
# COMPACT_ATOMS: atom_id res chain seq x y z
N MET A 1 36.78 5.27 -24.67
CA MET A 1 35.44 5.91 -24.65
C MET A 1 35.65 7.41 -24.66
N GLY A 2 34.79 8.17 -25.34
CA GLY A 2 34.91 9.63 -25.41
C GLY A 2 34.15 10.32 -24.27
N LEU A 3 34.54 11.55 -23.95
CA LEU A 3 33.95 12.40 -22.89
C LEU A 3 32.41 12.45 -22.92
N ILE A 4 31.81 12.52 -24.12
CA ILE A 4 30.35 12.59 -24.29
C ILE A 4 29.67 11.29 -23.81
N THR A 5 30.27 10.15 -24.11
CA THR A 5 29.76 8.84 -23.70
C THR A 5 29.82 8.69 -22.19
N ASP A 6 30.93 9.10 -21.57
CA ASP A 6 31.12 9.03 -20.11
C ASP A 6 30.14 9.96 -19.37
N MET A 7 29.86 11.15 -19.91
CA MET A 7 28.85 12.05 -19.35
C MET A 7 27.44 11.45 -19.39
N LEU A 8 27.05 10.82 -20.50
CA LEU A 8 25.74 10.16 -20.61
C LEU A 8 25.61 8.98 -19.63
N PHE A 9 26.67 8.19 -19.46
CA PHE A 9 26.68 7.12 -18.46
C PHE A 9 26.61 7.66 -17.03
N GLY A 10 27.31 8.75 -16.72
CA GLY A 10 27.25 9.37 -15.39
C GLY A 10 25.85 9.88 -15.04
N ILE A 11 25.18 10.55 -15.98
CA ILE A 11 23.80 11.01 -15.81
C ILE A 11 22.84 9.82 -15.67
N GLY A 12 23.00 8.78 -16.49
CA GLY A 12 22.20 7.55 -16.37
C GLY A 12 22.36 6.88 -15.01
N TYR A 13 23.59 6.83 -14.49
CA TYR A 13 23.89 6.28 -13.17
C TYR A 13 23.24 7.09 -12.05
N PHE A 14 23.25 8.42 -12.16
CA PHE A 14 22.57 9.29 -11.20
C PHE A 14 21.07 9.06 -11.15
N PHE A 15 20.40 8.95 -12.30
CA PHE A 15 18.96 8.67 -12.34
C PHE A 15 18.65 7.27 -11.80
N LYS A 16 19.47 6.27 -12.12
CA LYS A 16 19.33 4.92 -11.55
C LYS A 16 19.45 4.94 -10.03
N TRP A 17 20.47 5.62 -9.51
CA TRP A 17 20.69 5.76 -8.07
C TRP A 17 19.50 6.46 -7.39
N MET A 18 18.99 7.56 -7.94
CA MET A 18 17.82 8.27 -7.40
C MET A 18 16.57 7.38 -7.38
N PHE A 19 16.37 6.56 -8.41
CA PHE A 19 15.24 5.64 -8.45
C PHE A 19 15.34 4.57 -7.36
N GLU A 20 16.50 3.89 -7.28
CA GLU A 20 16.74 2.77 -6.36
C GLU A 20 16.77 3.22 -4.88
N ASN A 21 17.26 4.43 -4.60
CA ASN A 21 17.46 4.90 -3.22
C ASN A 21 16.36 5.83 -2.71
N THR A 22 15.52 6.38 -3.59
CA THR A 22 14.45 7.31 -3.18
C THR A 22 13.09 6.79 -3.55
N LEU A 23 12.83 6.58 -4.85
CA LEU A 23 11.50 6.23 -5.35
C LEU A 23 11.07 4.83 -4.93
N GLN A 24 11.99 3.86 -4.98
CA GLN A 24 11.70 2.49 -4.60
C GLN A 24 11.40 2.33 -3.09
N PRO A 25 12.19 2.90 -2.15
CA PRO A 25 11.84 2.89 -0.72
C PRO A 25 10.51 3.58 -0.40
N ILE A 26 10.23 4.72 -1.05
CA ILE A 26 8.93 5.41 -0.90
C ILE A 26 7.80 4.49 -1.39
N GLY A 27 7.97 3.85 -2.55
CA GLY A 27 7.00 2.90 -3.10
C GLY A 27 6.70 1.76 -2.15
N TYR A 28 7.72 1.14 -1.55
CA TYR A 28 7.53 0.10 -0.55
C TYR A 28 6.82 0.62 0.71
N GLY A 29 7.23 1.80 1.21
CA GLY A 29 6.62 2.42 2.37
C GLY A 29 5.13 2.71 2.17
N MET A 30 4.76 3.34 1.04
CA MET A 30 3.36 3.58 0.70
C MET A 30 2.58 2.29 0.49
N GLY A 31 3.19 1.27 -0.11
CA GLY A 31 2.58 -0.04 -0.28
C GLY A 31 2.17 -0.66 1.06
N TRP A 32 3.06 -0.62 2.05
CA TRP A 32 2.75 -1.09 3.41
C TRP A 32 1.66 -0.27 4.10
N ILE A 33 1.68 1.05 3.95
CA ILE A 33 0.63 1.93 4.51
C ILE A 33 -0.73 1.56 3.94
N LEU A 34 -0.85 1.47 2.61
CA LEU A 34 -2.09 1.09 1.94
C LEU A 34 -2.57 -0.30 2.34
N PHE A 35 -1.65 -1.25 2.48
CA PHE A 35 -1.96 -2.60 2.95
C PHE A 35 -2.56 -2.58 4.36
N VAL A 36 -1.94 -1.88 5.30
CA VAL A 36 -2.42 -1.77 6.69
C VAL A 36 -3.80 -1.09 6.73
N VAL A 37 -3.99 -0.01 5.97
CA VAL A 37 -5.29 0.67 5.88
C VAL A 37 -6.36 -0.25 5.32
N GLY A 38 -6.05 -1.00 4.25
CA GLY A 38 -6.96 -1.98 3.66
C GLY A 38 -7.36 -3.07 4.65
N MET A 39 -6.39 -3.64 5.37
CA MET A 39 -6.64 -4.64 6.42
C MET A 39 -7.52 -4.10 7.55
N ALA A 40 -7.27 -2.87 8.01
CA ALA A 40 -8.06 -2.23 9.06
C ALA A 40 -9.52 -2.00 8.60
N MET A 41 -9.72 -1.52 7.37
CA MET A 41 -11.06 -1.33 6.80
C MET A 41 -11.80 -2.66 6.64
N MET A 42 -11.13 -3.71 6.16
CA MET A 42 -11.71 -5.05 6.07
C MET A 42 -12.10 -5.58 7.45
N GLY A 43 -11.22 -5.44 8.46
CA GLY A 43 -11.53 -5.83 9.84
C GLY A 43 -12.73 -5.08 10.40
N TRP A 44 -12.82 -3.76 10.17
CA TRP A 44 -13.97 -2.95 10.56
C TRP A 44 -15.27 -3.38 9.87
N TRP A 45 -15.19 -3.72 8.58
CA TRP A 45 -16.34 -4.21 7.84
C TRP A 45 -16.83 -5.57 8.34
N LEU A 46 -15.93 -6.51 8.58
CA LEU A 46 -16.26 -7.83 9.14
C LEU A 46 -16.87 -7.69 10.54
N TYR A 47 -16.35 -6.79 11.38
CA TYR A 47 -16.93 -6.50 12.68
C TYR A 47 -18.37 -5.99 12.56
N LYS A 48 -18.63 -5.06 11.64
CA LYS A 48 -19.99 -4.57 11.39
C LYS A 48 -20.91 -5.69 10.90
N LEU A 49 -20.47 -6.52 9.96
CA LEU A 49 -21.28 -7.64 9.47
C LEU A 49 -21.64 -8.62 10.60
N ALA A 50 -20.69 -8.98 11.45
CA ALA A 50 -20.94 -9.84 12.59
C ALA A 50 -21.92 -9.21 13.58
N LYS A 51 -21.78 -7.90 13.83
CA LYS A 51 -22.72 -7.16 14.67
C LYS A 51 -24.14 -7.14 14.08
N PHE A 52 -24.29 -6.84 12.80
CA PHE A 52 -25.58 -6.87 12.12
C PHE A 52 -26.23 -8.25 12.16
N GLY A 53 -25.48 -9.33 11.98
CA GLY A 53 -26.00 -10.69 12.11
C GLY A 53 -26.54 -10.97 13.51
N ASN A 54 -25.75 -10.65 14.53
CA ASN A 54 -26.09 -10.89 15.93
C ASN A 54 -27.26 -10.00 16.45
N ASP A 55 -27.33 -8.75 15.98
CA ASP A 55 -28.41 -7.84 16.33
C ASP A 55 -29.73 -8.28 15.66
N ASN A 56 -29.69 -8.83 14.43
CA ASN A 56 -30.86 -9.39 13.77
C ASN A 56 -31.32 -10.71 14.42
N GLU A 57 -30.40 -11.58 14.85
CA GLU A 57 -30.76 -12.82 15.59
C GLU A 57 -31.51 -12.53 16.90
N LYS A 58 -31.27 -11.37 17.53
CA LYS A 58 -31.97 -10.94 18.74
C LYS A 58 -33.37 -10.37 18.49
N ASP A 59 -33.66 -9.89 17.29
CA ASP A 59 -34.98 -9.35 16.91
C ASP A 59 -35.92 -10.43 16.31
N TYR A 60 -35.46 -11.68 16.15
CA TYR A 60 -36.34 -12.82 15.86
C TYR A 60 -36.93 -13.43 17.14
N GLU A 61 -37.45 -12.60 18.04
CA GLU A 61 -38.51 -13.04 18.94
C GLU A 61 -39.81 -13.02 18.11
N GLY A 62 -40.25 -14.20 17.70
CA GLY A 62 -41.33 -14.39 16.73
C GLY A 62 -42.56 -13.54 16.96
N TRP A 63 -43.23 -13.22 15.84
CA TRP A 63 -44.66 -12.91 15.84
C TRP A 63 -45.47 -14.00 16.52
#